data_AF-X1HJG2-F1
#
_entry.id   AF-X1HJG2-F1
#
_cell.length_a   1.000
_cell.length_b   1.000
_cell.length_c   1.000
_cell.angle_alpha   90.00
_cell.angle_beta   90.00
_cell.angle_gamma   90.00
#
_symmetry.space_group_name_H-M   'P 1'
#
loop_
_entity.id
_entity.type
_entity.pdbx_description
1 polymer ?
#
loop_
_entity_poly.entity_id
_entity_poly.type
_entity_poly.pdbx_seq_one_letter_code
_entity_poly.pdbx_strand_id
1 'polypeptide(L)'
;MLFEASITIPITATKANPEEAILKIAHGIITKIMVRPRPGHAALAHCVILHHEHQIAPSSPDMSFSGDTFPIDWEEYYESYQPPYELKIKGWNLDDTYPHTFDIFVAILP
;
A
#
# COMPACT_ATOMS: atom_id res chain seq x y z
N MET A 1 -10.19 13.95 5.74
CA MET A 1 -11.00 12.81 5.25
C MET A 1 -10.17 11.55 5.35
N LEU A 2 -10.77 10.39 5.64
CA LEU A 2 -10.08 9.10 5.72
C LEU A 2 -10.57 8.18 4.59
N PHE A 3 -9.66 7.55 3.88
CA PHE A 3 -9.92 6.58 2.82
C PHE A 3 -9.27 5.25 3.16
N GLU A 4 -9.84 4.15 2.68
CA GLU A 4 -9.33 2.80 2.92
C GLU A 4 -9.45 1.91 1.68
N ALA A 5 -8.50 0.99 1.53
CA ALA A 5 -8.59 -0.11 0.59
C ALA A 5 -7.76 -1.30 1.09
N SER A 6 -8.14 -2.49 0.65
CA SER A 6 -7.42 -3.71 0.97
C SER A 6 -6.89 -4.37 -0.31
N ILE A 7 -5.71 -4.98 -0.21
CA ILE A 7 -5.15 -5.82 -1.27
C ILE A 7 -4.91 -7.22 -0.70
N THR A 8 -5.47 -8.24 -1.36
CA THR A 8 -5.16 -9.64 -1.04
C THR A 8 -4.22 -10.17 -2.09
N ILE A 9 -3.00 -10.47 -1.67
CA ILE A 9 -1.91 -10.90 -2.52
C ILE A 9 -1.91 -12.43 -2.58
N PRO A 10 -2.24 -13.03 -3.74
CA PRO A 10 -2.21 -14.48 -3.89
C PRO A 10 -0.77 -15.01 -3.87
N ILE A 11 -0.60 -16.30 -3.58
CA ILE A 11 0.72 -16.98 -3.58
C ILE A 11 1.42 -16.94 -4.96
N THR A 12 0.68 -16.67 -6.03
CA THR A 12 1.20 -16.58 -7.40
C THR A 12 1.73 -15.18 -7.75
N ALA A 13 1.45 -14.16 -6.94
CA ALA A 13 1.89 -12.80 -7.20
C ALA A 13 3.37 -12.66 -6.86
N THR A 14 4.18 -12.41 -7.87
CA THR A 14 5.64 -12.27 -7.72
C THR A 14 6.03 -10.81 -7.88
N LYS A 15 7.25 -10.43 -7.48
CA LYS A 15 7.73 -9.06 -7.69
C LYS A 15 7.70 -8.63 -9.17
N ALA A 16 7.86 -9.57 -10.10
CA ALA A 16 7.80 -9.33 -11.55
C ALA A 16 6.37 -9.27 -12.10
N ASN A 17 5.40 -9.88 -11.41
CA ASN A 17 3.99 -9.87 -11.74
C ASN A 17 3.16 -9.67 -10.45
N PRO A 18 3.16 -8.43 -9.90
CA PRO A 18 2.52 -8.13 -8.64
C PRO A 18 1.00 -8.06 -8.80
N GLU A 19 0.30 -8.31 -7.70
CA GLU A 19 -1.13 -8.01 -7.58
C GLU A 19 -1.30 -6.49 -7.43
N GLU A 20 -2.38 -5.93 -8.00
CA GLU A 20 -2.66 -4.50 -7.91
C GLU A 20 -4.05 -4.23 -7.34
N ALA A 21 -4.17 -3.20 -6.48
CA ALA A 21 -5.44 -2.67 -6.02
C ALA A 21 -5.45 -1.15 -6.16
N ILE A 22 -6.64 -0.57 -6.37
CA ILE A 22 -6.81 0.88 -6.53
C ILE A 22 -7.53 1.45 -5.31
N LEU A 23 -6.89 2.40 -4.64
CA LEU A 23 -7.47 3.22 -3.58
C LEU A 23 -7.89 4.56 -4.16
N LYS A 24 -9.20 4.76 -4.32
CA LYS A 24 -9.75 6.04 -4.76
C LYS A 24 -9.69 7.05 -3.62
N ILE A 25 -9.16 8.24 -3.92
CA ILE A 25 -8.97 9.31 -2.95
C ILE A 25 -9.63 10.61 -3.45
N ALA A 26 -9.64 11.64 -2.61
CA ALA A 26 -10.03 12.99 -2.99
C ALA A 26 -8.80 13.85 -3.32
N HIS A 27 -9.02 14.92 -4.07
CA HIS A 27 -8.07 16.03 -4.22
C HIS A 27 -7.65 16.57 -2.85
N GLY A 28 -6.35 16.77 -2.64
CA GLY A 28 -5.82 17.38 -1.42
C GLY A 28 -4.40 16.94 -1.08
N ILE A 29 -4.02 17.12 0.19
CA ILE A 29 -2.71 16.72 0.72
C ILE A 29 -2.88 15.44 1.54
N ILE A 30 -2.15 14.40 1.19
CA ILE A 30 -2.01 13.20 2.03
C ILE A 30 -1.17 13.58 3.25
N THR A 31 -1.77 13.45 4.43
CA THR A 31 -1.20 13.83 5.72
C THR A 31 -0.75 12.64 6.56
N LYS A 32 -1.28 11.46 6.26
CA LYS A 32 -0.96 10.22 6.98
C LYS A 32 -1.21 9.02 6.09
N ILE A 33 -0.29 8.07 6.12
CA ILE A 33 -0.46 6.74 5.53
C ILE A 33 -0.32 5.71 6.65
N MET A 34 -1.21 4.73 6.64
CA MET A 34 -1.30 3.69 7.64
C MET A 34 -1.43 2.35 6.93
N VAL A 35 -0.43 1.49 7.08
CA VAL A 35 -0.42 0.16 6.49
C VAL A 35 -0.59 -0.87 7.60
N ARG A 36 -1.52 -1.80 7.40
CA ARG A 36 -1.84 -2.88 8.34
C ARG A 36 -1.63 -4.21 7.63
N PRO A 37 -0.50 -4.90 7.83
CA PRO A 37 -0.43 -6.31 7.51
C PRO A 37 -1.36 -7.07 8.46
N ARG A 38 -2.08 -8.09 7.96
CA ARG A 38 -2.89 -8.95 8.83
C ARG A 38 -1.97 -9.94 9.56
N PRO A 39 -2.39 -10.46 10.73
CA PRO A 39 -1.61 -11.49 11.41
C PRO A 39 -1.44 -12.73 10.54
N GLY A 40 -0.24 -13.30 10.52
CA GLY A 40 0.11 -14.51 9.76
C GLY A 40 0.98 -14.25 8.52
N HIS A 41 1.37 -13.01 8.24
CA HIS A 41 2.22 -12.66 7.10
C HIS A 41 3.68 -13.11 7.27
N ALA A 42 4.18 -13.20 8.50
CA ALA A 42 5.58 -13.51 8.81
C ALA A 42 6.61 -12.65 8.04
N ALA A 43 6.22 -11.42 7.65
CA ALA A 43 6.99 -10.52 6.78
C ALA A 43 7.33 -11.08 5.38
N LEU A 44 6.60 -12.10 4.90
CA LEU A 44 6.78 -12.71 3.58
C LEU A 44 5.97 -12.01 2.47
N ALA A 45 4.94 -11.26 2.85
CA ALA A 45 4.20 -10.41 1.93
C ALA A 45 4.81 -9.02 1.88
N HIS A 46 4.81 -8.44 0.68
CA HIS A 46 5.36 -7.12 0.42
C HIS A 46 4.33 -6.25 -0.27
N CYS A 47 4.34 -4.96 0.04
CA CYS A 47 3.44 -3.97 -0.55
C CYS A 47 4.15 -2.64 -0.79
N VAL A 48 3.81 -1.94 -1.86
CA VAL A 48 4.20 -0.56 -2.16
C VAL A 48 2.99 0.24 -2.60
N ILE A 49 3.01 1.55 -2.35
CA ILE A 49 1.95 2.49 -2.73
C ILE A 49 2.54 3.47 -3.72
N LEU A 50 1.87 3.60 -4.86
CA LEU A 50 2.24 4.46 -5.96
C LEU A 50 1.14 5.50 -6.17
N HIS A 51 1.55 6.70 -6.55
CA HIS A 51 0.68 7.67 -7.21
C HIS A 51 1.07 7.69 -8.69
N HIS A 52 0.11 7.35 -9.55
CA HIS A 52 0.39 6.95 -10.94
C HIS A 52 1.39 5.78 -11.01
N GLU A 53 2.55 5.97 -11.65
CA GLU A 53 3.63 4.97 -11.71
C GLU A 53 4.84 5.35 -10.85
N HIS A 54 4.69 6.34 -9.97
CA HIS A 54 5.74 6.76 -9.04
C HIS A 54 5.47 6.23 -7.63
N GLN A 55 6.44 5.52 -7.05
CA GLN A 55 6.35 5.04 -5.68
C GLN A 55 6.47 6.20 -4.70
N ILE A 56 5.42 6.42 -3.92
CA ILE A 56 5.40 7.44 -2.88
C ILE A 56 5.73 6.84 -1.51
N ALA A 57 5.40 5.56 -1.31
CA ALA A 57 5.53 4.91 -0.03
C ALA A 57 5.82 3.40 -0.19
N PRO A 58 6.92 2.89 0.40
CA PRO A 58 8.01 3.64 1.03
C PRO A 58 8.76 4.52 0.02
N SER A 59 9.48 5.57 0.46
CA SER A 59 10.01 6.60 -0.45
C SER A 59 11.09 6.12 -1.44
N SER A 60 11.78 5.02 -1.15
CA SER A 60 12.86 4.49 -2.01
C SER A 60 12.34 3.36 -2.91
N PRO A 61 12.65 3.33 -4.22
CA PRO A 61 12.14 2.33 -5.16
C PRO A 61 12.42 0.86 -4.82
N ASP A 62 13.48 0.58 -4.06
CA ASP A 62 13.84 -0.78 -3.64
C ASP A 62 13.22 -1.20 -2.31
N MET A 63 12.54 -0.28 -1.62
CA MET A 63 11.88 -0.54 -0.35
C MET A 63 10.44 -0.99 -0.55
N SER A 64 9.94 -1.80 0.39
CA SER A 64 8.56 -2.25 0.46
C SER A 64 8.10 -2.36 1.90
N PHE A 65 6.80 -2.26 2.13
CA PHE A 65 6.20 -2.63 3.40
C PHE A 65 6.15 -4.14 3.50
N SER A 66 6.83 -4.68 4.49
CA SER A 66 6.64 -6.04 4.95
C SER A 66 6.55 -6.03 6.46
N GLY A 67 5.77 -6.95 7.00
CA GLY A 67 5.47 -7.00 8.43
C GLY A 67 4.51 -8.13 8.72
N ASP A 68 3.98 -8.12 9.93
CA ASP A 68 3.02 -9.09 10.40
C ASP A 68 1.98 -8.36 11.27
N THR A 69 1.94 -8.61 12.57
CA THR A 69 0.88 -8.10 13.44
C THR A 69 0.93 -6.58 13.68
N PHE A 70 2.09 -5.94 13.50
CA PHE A 70 2.26 -4.53 13.90
C PHE A 70 1.88 -3.54 12.80
N PRO A 71 1.15 -2.47 13.14
CA PRO A 71 0.84 -1.39 12.21
C PRO A 71 2.10 -0.62 11.83
N ILE A 72 2.16 -0.19 10.57
CA ILE A 72 3.19 0.71 10.05
C ILE A 72 2.52 2.05 9.76
N ASP A 73 2.81 3.05 10.60
CA ASP A 73 2.20 4.39 10.57
C ASP A 73 3.25 5.48 10.51
N TRP A 74 3.03 6.48 9.67
CA TRP A 74 3.84 7.70 9.66
C TRP A 74 3.04 8.89 9.14
N GLU A 75 3.50 10.09 9.48
CA GLU A 75 2.99 11.33 8.90
C GLU A 75 3.61 11.55 7.51
N GLU A 76 2.81 12.04 6.59
CA GLU A 76 3.21 12.31 5.21
C GLU A 76 2.86 13.75 4.84
N TYR A 77 3.59 14.34 3.90
CA TYR A 77 3.18 15.56 3.22
C TYR A 77 3.32 15.33 1.73
N TYR A 78 2.24 14.85 1.10
CA TYR A 78 2.22 14.56 -0.32
C TYR A 78 1.02 15.20 -1.01
N GLU A 79 1.29 16.06 -1.98
CA GLU A 79 0.28 16.83 -2.71
C GLU A 79 -0.31 16.00 -3.86
N SER A 80 -1.61 15.66 -3.76
CA SER A 80 -2.37 14.98 -4.82
C SER A 80 -3.40 15.95 -5.42
N TYR A 81 -2.92 16.79 -6.34
CA TYR A 81 -3.74 17.78 -7.03
C TYR A 81 -4.05 17.42 -8.48
N GLN A 82 -3.39 16.39 -9.02
CA GLN A 82 -3.57 15.97 -10.41
C GLN A 82 -4.47 14.73 -10.50
N PRO A 83 -5.45 14.70 -11.42
CA PRO A 83 -6.22 13.50 -11.68
C PRO A 83 -5.37 12.45 -12.45
N PRO A 84 -5.69 11.15 -12.34
CA PRO A 84 -6.74 10.56 -11.51
C PRO A 84 -6.42 10.61 -10.01
N TYR A 85 -7.44 10.88 -9.18
CA TYR A 85 -7.33 10.88 -7.72
C TYR A 85 -7.37 9.45 -7.18
N GLU A 86 -6.30 8.72 -7.42
CA GLU A 86 -6.17 7.34 -7.01
C GLU A 86 -4.73 6.99 -6.64
N LEU A 87 -4.58 6.10 -5.67
CA LEU A 87 -3.33 5.46 -5.34
C LEU A 87 -3.38 4.01 -5.80
N LYS A 88 -2.30 3.56 -6.43
CA LYS A 88 -2.13 2.18 -6.83
C LYS A 88 -1.31 1.46 -5.77
N ILE A 89 -1.86 0.37 -5.26
CA ILE A 89 -1.22 -0.49 -4.28
C ILE A 89 -0.72 -1.71 -5.05
N LYS A 90 0.58 -1.97 -5.04
CA LYS A 90 1.18 -3.17 -5.66
C LYS A 90 1.70 -4.09 -4.57
N GLY A 91 1.40 -5.38 -4.66
CA GLY A 91 1.84 -6.36 -3.69
C GLY A 91 2.36 -7.65 -4.33
N TRP A 92 3.33 -8.27 -3.67
CA TRP A 92 3.82 -9.60 -4.03
C TRP A 92 4.06 -10.44 -2.79
N ASN A 93 4.03 -11.75 -2.97
CA ASN A 93 4.13 -12.71 -1.89
C ASN A 93 5.35 -13.62 -2.08
N LEU A 94 6.10 -13.83 -1.01
CA LEU A 94 7.19 -14.81 -0.93
C LEU A 94 6.75 -16.09 -0.19
N ASP A 95 5.56 -16.09 0.41
CA ASP A 95 4.91 -17.26 0.99
C ASP A 95 4.36 -18.17 -0.13
N ASP A 96 4.65 -19.46 -0.03
CA ASP A 96 4.23 -20.49 -0.98
C ASP A 96 2.95 -21.22 -0.56
N THR A 97 2.44 -20.92 0.62
CA THR A 97 1.35 -21.64 1.29
C THR A 97 0.10 -20.78 1.44
N TYR A 98 0.22 -19.53 1.88
CA TYR A 98 -0.94 -18.69 2.22
C TYR A 98 -0.99 -17.35 1.46
N PRO A 99 -2.18 -16.91 1.02
CA PRO A 99 -2.37 -15.54 0.55
C PRO A 99 -2.36 -14.57 1.74
N HIS A 100 -1.87 -13.36 1.49
CA HIS A 100 -1.68 -12.34 2.52
C HIS A 100 -2.42 -11.06 2.18
N THR A 101 -2.95 -10.35 3.17
CA THR A 101 -3.78 -9.16 2.95
C THR A 101 -3.23 -7.95 3.69
N PHE A 102 -3.02 -6.85 2.96
CA PHE A 102 -2.75 -5.56 3.58
C PHE A 102 -4.02 -4.70 3.56
N ASP A 103 -4.32 -4.05 4.68
CA ASP A 103 -5.31 -2.98 4.76
C ASP A 103 -4.57 -1.63 4.82
N ILE A 104 -4.88 -0.74 3.88
CA ILE A 104 -4.21 0.55 3.70
C ILE A 104 -5.23 1.64 3.99
N PHE A 105 -4.83 2.61 4.83
CA PHE A 105 -5.63 3.79 5.13
C PHE A 105 -4.84 5.06 4.84
N VAL A 106 -5.51 6.06 4.29
CA VAL A 106 -4.89 7.34 3.91
C VAL A 106 -5.75 8.49 4.41
N ALA A 107 -5.14 9.42 5.14
CA ALA A 107 -5.79 10.64 5.60
C ALA A 107 -5.44 11.81 4.68
N ILE A 108 -6.47 12.51 4.17
CA ILE A 108 -6.32 13.64 3.27
C ILE A 108 -6.91 14.90 3.88
N LEU A 109 -6.13 15.97 3.85
CA LEU A 109 -6.58 17.33 4.08
C LEU A 109 -7.02 17.94 2.73
N PRO A 110 -8.30 18.28 2.55
CA PRO A 110 -8.81 18.86 1.31
C PRO A 110 -8.29 20.27 1.04
#